data_AF-A0A2V8F8K1-F1
#
_entry.id   AF-A0A2V8F8K1-F1
#
_cell.length_a   1.000
_cell.length_b   1.000
_cell.length_c   1.000
_cell.angle_alpha   90.00
_cell.angle_beta   90.00
_cell.angle_gamma   90.00
#
_symmetry.space_group_name_H-M   'P 1'
#
loop_
_entity.id
_entity.type
_entity.pdbx_description
1 polymer ?
#
loop_
_entity_poly.entity_id
_entity_poly.type
_entity_poly.pdbx_seq_one_letter_code
_entity_poly.pdbx_strand_id
1 'polypeptide(L)'
;MRIARALAASLLAAAFTSCAPPGEQPLLSQFFAASRLRDRTALQDIASVSFEPNVQGVVTSFEVTHVAPVVDAGGESESKAVSISAPVRLPDGRALRKNFVVTMTRRRTAGGTNRWGGWMITAIRDASGSPSTPRS
;
A
#
# COMPACT_ATOMS: atom_id res chain seq x y z
N MET A 1 6.51 -61.55 -5.77
CA MET A 1 7.31 -60.90 -6.83
C MET A 1 7.05 -59.40 -6.72
N ARG A 2 7.89 -58.64 -5.99
CA ARG A 2 8.72 -57.50 -6.44
C ARG A 2 7.97 -56.59 -7.44
N ILE A 3 7.81 -55.28 -7.21
CA ILE A 3 8.91 -54.29 -7.24
C ILE A 3 8.51 -53.06 -6.41
N ALA A 4 9.39 -52.68 -5.48
CA ALA A 4 9.41 -51.39 -4.81
C ALA A 4 9.69 -50.27 -5.83
N ARG A 5 8.99 -49.14 -5.74
CA ARG A 5 9.41 -47.90 -6.41
C ARG A 5 9.61 -46.81 -5.37
N ALA A 6 10.85 -46.35 -5.39
CA ALA A 6 11.51 -45.46 -4.46
C ALA A 6 10.89 -44.06 -4.40
N LEU A 7 11.17 -43.43 -3.25
CA LEU A 7 11.32 -42.00 -3.02
C LEU A 7 11.41 -41.15 -4.30
N ALA A 8 10.53 -40.17 -4.41
CA ALA A 8 10.77 -38.96 -5.19
C ALA A 8 10.38 -37.73 -4.36
N ALA A 9 11.42 -37.20 -3.72
CA ALA A 9 11.70 -35.79 -3.44
C ALA A 9 10.51 -34.85 -3.20
N SER A 10 10.40 -34.46 -1.93
CA SER A 10 10.11 -33.12 -1.43
C SER A 10 10.19 -31.99 -2.48
N LEU A 11 9.03 -31.44 -2.85
CA LEU A 11 8.91 -30.03 -3.21
C LEU A 11 7.80 -29.45 -2.34
N LEU A 12 8.19 -29.08 -1.12
CA LEU A 12 7.43 -28.18 -0.29
C LEU A 12 7.47 -26.81 -0.98
N ALA A 13 6.54 -26.59 -1.91
CA ALA A 13 6.32 -25.27 -2.48
C ALA A 13 5.90 -24.36 -1.33
N ALA A 14 6.84 -23.56 -0.84
CA ALA A 14 6.55 -22.46 0.06
C ALA A 14 5.65 -21.48 -0.69
N ALA A 15 4.34 -21.67 -0.57
CA ALA A 15 3.37 -20.66 -0.92
C ALA A 15 3.63 -19.48 0.00
N PHE A 16 4.30 -18.46 -0.52
CA PHE A 16 4.36 -17.16 0.10
C PHE A 16 2.93 -16.62 0.14
N THR A 17 2.22 -16.90 1.22
CA THR A 17 0.96 -16.26 1.59
C THR A 17 1.25 -14.82 2.02
N SER A 18 1.73 -13.99 1.09
CA SER A 18 1.62 -12.54 1.22
C SER A 18 0.18 -12.15 0.83
N CYS A 19 -0.79 -12.62 1.59
CA CYS A 19 -2.16 -12.16 1.46
C CYS A 19 -2.21 -10.79 2.13
N ALA A 20 -1.76 -9.76 1.40
CA ALA A 20 -2.29 -8.42 1.66
C ALA A 20 -3.82 -8.57 1.63
N PRO A 21 -4.57 -8.06 2.62
CA PRO A 21 -6.01 -8.21 2.61
C PRO A 21 -6.56 -7.67 1.26
N PRO A 22 -7.67 -8.23 0.74
CA PRO A 22 -8.11 -7.94 -0.62
C PRO A 22 -8.55 -6.47 -0.85
N GLY A 23 -8.59 -5.63 0.19
CA GLY A 23 -9.10 -4.27 0.13
C GLY A 23 -8.05 -3.17 -0.11
N GLU A 24 -6.81 -3.35 0.33
CA GLU A 24 -5.80 -2.28 0.30
C GLU A 24 -5.31 -2.02 -1.12
N GLN A 25 -4.95 -3.08 -1.84
CA GLN A 25 -4.37 -2.98 -3.17
C GLN A 25 -5.28 -2.29 -4.20
N PRO A 26 -6.59 -2.59 -4.31
CA PRO A 26 -7.44 -1.93 -5.29
C PRO A 26 -7.74 -0.45 -4.93
N LEU A 27 -7.84 -0.10 -3.65
CA LEU A 27 -7.98 1.29 -3.20
C LEU A 27 -6.70 2.10 -3.50
N LEU A 28 -5.53 1.58 -3.13
CA LEU A 28 -4.24 2.22 -3.44
C LEU A 28 -4.02 2.36 -4.95
N SER A 29 -4.41 1.35 -5.74
CA SER A 29 -4.33 1.40 -7.20
C SER A 29 -5.20 2.52 -7.78
N GLN A 30 -6.45 2.64 -7.30
CA GLN A 30 -7.35 3.72 -7.73
C GLN A 30 -6.78 5.09 -7.34
N PHE A 31 -6.23 5.22 -6.14
CA PHE A 31 -5.61 6.46 -5.65
C PHE A 31 -4.44 6.92 -6.52
N PHE A 32 -3.49 6.05 -6.84
CA PHE A 32 -2.35 6.41 -7.69
C PHE A 32 -2.77 6.67 -9.14
N ALA A 33 -3.76 5.94 -9.66
CA ALA A 33 -4.31 6.18 -10.99
C ALA A 33 -4.96 7.57 -11.08
N ALA A 34 -5.82 7.92 -10.12
CA ALA A 34 -6.47 9.23 -10.04
C ALA A 34 -5.44 10.36 -9.85
N SER A 35 -4.45 10.15 -8.97
CA SER A 35 -3.36 11.10 -8.72
C SER A 35 -2.55 11.40 -9.99
N ARG A 36 -2.22 10.38 -10.79
CA ARG A 36 -1.51 10.55 -12.06
C ARG A 36 -2.28 11.40 -13.06
N LEU A 37 -3.60 11.24 -13.11
CA LEU A 37 -4.49 12.04 -13.98
C LEU A 37 -4.86 13.39 -13.36
N ARG A 38 -4.43 13.65 -12.11
CA ARG A 38 -4.85 14.80 -11.30
C ARG A 38 -6.37 14.91 -11.19
N ASP A 39 -7.04 13.77 -11.17
CA ASP A 39 -8.50 13.68 -11.05
C ASP A 39 -8.91 13.95 -9.60
N ARG A 40 -9.17 15.22 -9.28
CA ARG A 40 -9.56 15.64 -7.94
C ARG A 40 -10.94 15.13 -7.53
N THR A 41 -11.84 14.93 -8.50
CA THR A 41 -13.18 14.42 -8.25
C THR A 41 -13.11 12.98 -7.79
N ALA A 42 -12.37 12.13 -8.50
CA ALA A 42 -12.18 10.74 -8.10
C ALA A 42 -11.41 10.60 -6.76
N LEU A 43 -10.51 11.53 -6.45
CA LEU A 43 -9.78 11.54 -5.18
C LEU A 43 -10.67 11.87 -3.99
N GLN A 44 -11.64 12.78 -4.11
CA GLN A 44 -12.53 13.18 -3.01
C GLN A 44 -13.28 12.00 -2.37
N ASP A 45 -13.59 10.97 -3.15
CA ASP A 45 -14.31 9.78 -2.68
C ASP A 45 -13.43 8.81 -1.86
N ILE A 46 -12.12 8.85 -2.04
CA ILE A 46 -11.18 7.81 -1.58
C ILE A 46 -9.98 8.32 -0.79
N ALA A 47 -9.70 9.63 -0.83
CA ALA A 47 -8.54 10.23 -0.18
C ALA A 47 -8.78 11.69 0.23
N SER A 48 -8.22 12.08 1.38
CA SER A 48 -8.15 13.49 1.81
C SER A 48 -6.83 14.16 1.41
N VAL A 49 -5.92 13.41 0.78
CA VAL A 49 -4.61 13.86 0.31
C VAL A 49 -4.47 13.58 -1.18
N SER A 50 -3.58 14.30 -1.87
CA SER A 50 -3.19 14.02 -3.25
C SER A 50 -1.73 13.57 -3.32
N PHE A 51 -1.36 12.90 -4.41
CA PHE A 51 0.02 12.58 -4.75
C PHE A 51 0.39 13.29 -6.07
N GLU A 52 1.26 14.29 -6.00
CA GLU A 52 1.50 15.21 -7.12
C GLU A 52 2.55 14.67 -8.10
N PRO A 53 2.20 14.36 -9.36
CA PRO A 53 3.11 13.67 -10.27
C PRO A 53 4.35 14.48 -10.67
N ASN A 54 4.25 15.81 -10.68
CA ASN A 54 5.37 16.68 -11.06
C ASN A 54 6.35 16.94 -9.90
N VAL A 55 5.96 16.63 -8.67
CA VAL A 55 6.78 16.86 -7.47
C VAL A 55 7.25 15.53 -6.88
N GLN A 56 6.34 14.57 -6.77
CA GLN A 56 6.57 13.28 -6.13
C GLN A 56 6.83 12.14 -7.14
N GLY A 57 6.68 12.42 -8.44
CA GLY A 57 6.84 11.44 -9.52
C GLY A 57 5.56 10.62 -9.77
N VAL A 58 5.65 9.64 -10.66
CA VAL A 58 4.52 8.78 -11.05
C VAL A 58 4.72 7.36 -10.55
N VAL A 59 3.74 6.86 -9.81
CA VAL A 59 3.64 5.44 -9.40
C VAL A 59 2.74 4.71 -10.39
N THR A 60 3.27 3.70 -11.10
CA THR A 60 2.49 2.87 -12.04
C THR A 60 2.21 1.47 -11.51
N SER A 61 3.06 0.99 -10.61
CA SER A 61 2.94 -0.30 -9.93
C SER A 61 3.53 -0.17 -8.53
N PHE A 62 3.11 -1.06 -7.65
CA PHE A 62 3.63 -1.14 -6.29
C PHE A 62 3.41 -2.56 -5.75
N GLU A 63 4.18 -2.88 -4.72
CA GLU A 63 4.04 -4.08 -3.92
C GLU A 63 3.68 -3.67 -2.50
N VAL A 64 2.66 -4.31 -1.91
CA VAL A 64 2.32 -4.12 -0.51
C VAL A 64 3.28 -4.97 0.32
N THR A 65 4.17 -4.32 1.07
CA THR A 65 5.21 -5.01 1.84
C THR A 65 4.79 -5.31 3.27
N HIS A 66 3.94 -4.47 3.87
CA HIS A 66 3.49 -4.64 5.25
C HIS A 66 2.17 -3.91 5.50
N VAL A 67 1.29 -4.50 6.30
CA VAL A 67 0.04 -3.86 6.75
C VAL A 67 0.00 -3.92 8.26
N ALA A 68 0.01 -2.75 8.91
CA ALA A 68 -0.05 -2.63 10.36
C ALA A 68 -1.37 -1.97 10.77
N PRO A 69 -2.24 -2.62 11.55
CA PRO A 69 -3.39 -1.94 12.15
C PRO A 69 -2.89 -0.90 13.16
N VAL A 70 -3.48 0.29 13.13
CA VAL A 70 -3.22 1.38 14.08
C VAL A 70 -4.51 1.60 14.85
N VAL A 71 -4.58 1.03 16.05
CA VAL A 71 -5.73 1.24 16.93
C VAL A 71 -5.50 2.55 17.67
N ASP A 72 -6.27 3.58 17.31
CA ASP A 72 -6.27 4.83 18.07
C ASP A 72 -6.76 4.54 19.51
N ALA A 73 -6.01 4.98 20.52
CA ALA A 73 -6.25 4.65 21.93
C ALA A 73 -7.64 5.09 22.47
N GLY A 74 -8.38 5.91 21.71
CA GLY A 74 -9.74 6.34 22.01
C GLY A 74 -10.86 5.58 21.28
N GLY A 75 -10.54 4.59 20.43
CA GLY A 75 -11.55 3.73 19.79
C GLY A 75 -12.52 4.42 18.80
N GLU A 76 -12.37 5.71 18.52
CA GLU A 76 -13.29 6.45 17.64
C GLU A 76 -13.01 6.21 16.14
N SER A 77 -11.75 5.93 15.79
CA SER A 77 -11.30 5.69 14.42
C SER A 77 -10.56 4.36 14.31
N GLU A 78 -10.81 3.66 13.20
CA GLU A 78 -10.03 2.49 12.80
C GLU A 78 -8.99 2.97 11.80
N SER A 79 -7.72 3.01 12.21
CA SER A 79 -6.61 3.44 11.37
C SER A 79 -5.75 2.23 11.00
N LYS A 80 -5.08 2.26 9.85
CA LYS A 80 -4.04 1.29 9.49
C LYS A 80 -2.95 1.93 8.65
N ALA A 81 -1.73 1.46 8.81
CA ALA A 81 -0.57 1.87 8.04
C ALA A 81 -0.21 0.77 7.03
N VAL A 82 -0.26 1.09 5.75
CA VAL A 82 0.11 0.20 4.66
C VAL A 82 1.45 0.64 4.10
N SER A 83 2.46 -0.19 4.28
CA SER A 83 3.78 0.01 3.69
C SER A 83 3.78 -0.58 2.27
N ILE A 84 4.22 0.22 1.31
CA ILE A 84 4.35 -0.19 -0.08
C ILE A 84 5.75 0.11 -0.60
N SER A 85 6.22 -0.72 -1.54
CA SER A 85 7.42 -0.48 -2.34
C SER A 85 6.99 -0.22 -3.78
N ALA A 86 7.40 0.91 -4.35
CA ALA A 86 6.97 1.34 -5.68
C ALA A 86 8.12 1.89 -6.52
N PRO A 87 8.28 1.48 -7.80
CA PRO A 87 9.08 2.23 -8.75
C PRO A 87 8.39 3.57 -9.08
N VAL A 88 9.04 4.67 -8.71
CA VAL A 88 8.57 6.03 -8.97
C VAL A 88 9.31 6.58 -10.18
N ARG A 89 8.58 6.92 -11.23
CA ARG A 89 9.13 7.61 -12.40
C ARG A 89 9.20 9.11 -12.12
N LEU A 90 10.40 9.65 -12.07
CA LEU A 90 10.65 11.07 -11.85
C LEU A 90 10.46 11.87 -13.14
N PRO A 91 10.29 13.21 -13.06
CA PRO A 91 10.16 14.07 -14.24
C PRO A 91 11.38 14.02 -15.19
N ASP A 92 12.55 13.61 -14.69
CA ASP A 92 13.77 13.40 -15.47
C ASP A 92 13.76 12.07 -16.28
N GLY A 93 12.68 11.28 -16.17
CA GLY A 93 12.52 10.00 -16.85
C GLY A 93 13.11 8.79 -16.11
N ARG A 94 13.84 8.99 -15.01
CA ARG A 94 14.43 7.89 -14.22
C ARG A 94 13.39 7.23 -13.34
N ALA A 95 13.52 5.91 -13.15
CA ALA A 95 12.73 5.17 -12.17
C ALA A 95 13.56 4.95 -10.90
N LEU A 96 13.07 5.43 -9.76
CA LEU A 96 13.65 5.22 -8.44
C LEU A 96 12.70 4.38 -7.59
N ARG A 97 13.18 3.28 -7.00
CA ARG A 97 12.38 2.50 -6.05
C ARG A 97 12.27 3.25 -4.72
N LYS A 98 11.03 3.53 -4.29
CA LYS A 98 10.72 4.21 -3.03
C LYS A 98 9.79 3.38 -2.17
N ASN A 99 9.95 3.49 -0.87
CA ASN A 99 9.05 2.89 0.10
C ASN A 99 8.14 3.98 0.67
N PHE A 100 6.83 3.73 0.68
CA PHE A 100 5.86 4.65 1.25
C PHE A 100 5.09 3.99 2.38
N VAL A 101 4.79 4.76 3.42
CA VAL A 101 3.80 4.41 4.43
C VAL A 101 2.55 5.21 4.13
N VAL A 102 1.47 4.50 3.78
CA VAL A 102 0.16 5.08 3.51
C VAL A 102 -0.73 4.85 4.72
N THR A 103 -1.25 5.93 5.30
CA THR A 103 -2.23 5.84 6.38
C THR A 103 -3.63 5.81 5.78
N MET A 104 -4.40 4.80 6.17
CA MET A 104 -5.80 4.66 5.83
C MET A 104 -6.61 4.78 7.11
N THR A 105 -7.68 5.56 7.08
CA THR A 105 -8.56 5.77 8.23
C THR A 105 -9.99 5.45 7.83
N ARG A 106 -10.72 4.83 8.74
CA ARG A 106 -12.15 4.57 8.67
C ARG A 106 -12.80 5.15 9.92
N ARG A 107 -13.77 6.05 9.73
CA ARG A 107 -14.55 6.62 10.85
C ARG A 107 -15.62 5.61 11.26
N ARG A 108 -15.72 5.25 12.54
CA ARG A 108 -16.72 4.27 13.01
C ARG A 108 -18.16 4.80 12.95
N THR A 109 -18.33 6.12 13.04
CA THR A 109 -19.63 6.79 13.17
C THR A 109 -20.40 6.90 11.86
N ALA A 110 -19.75 6.67 10.71
CA ALA A 110 -20.40 6.71 9.40
C ALA A 110 -20.42 5.28 8.84
N GLY A 111 -21.60 4.73 8.62
CA GLY A 111 -21.75 3.57 7.73
C GLY A 111 -21.10 3.94 6.41
N GLY A 112 -19.90 3.38 6.16
CA GLY A 112 -19.02 3.82 5.08
C GLY A 112 -19.76 3.79 3.75
N THR A 113 -20.06 4.96 3.19
CA THR A 113 -20.87 5.10 1.98
C THR A 113 -20.06 4.88 0.70
N ASN A 114 -18.74 4.76 0.80
CA ASN A 114 -17.88 4.50 -0.36
C ASN A 114 -17.76 2.98 -0.62
N ARG A 115 -17.37 2.65 -1.85
CA ARG A 115 -17.20 1.26 -2.31
C ARG A 115 -16.10 0.47 -1.57
N TRP A 116 -15.35 1.13 -0.68
CA TRP A 116 -14.25 0.58 0.10
C TRP A 116 -14.60 0.39 1.58
N GLY A 117 -15.89 0.36 1.92
CA GLY A 117 -16.34 0.13 3.30
C GLY A 117 -16.03 1.28 4.26
N GLY A 118 -15.81 2.49 3.75
CA GLY A 118 -15.48 3.69 4.53
C GLY A 118 -13.99 3.91 4.76
N TRP A 119 -13.12 3.08 4.18
CA TRP A 119 -11.68 3.35 4.19
C TRP A 119 -11.35 4.53 3.28
N MET A 120 -10.54 5.45 3.80
CA MET A 120 -10.04 6.62 3.08
C MET A 120 -8.55 6.77 3.33
N ILE A 121 -7.79 7.18 2.31
CA ILE A 121 -6.37 7.49 2.44
C ILE A 121 -6.22 8.90 3.02
N THR A 122 -5.59 8.99 4.18
CA THR A 122 -5.47 10.26 4.93
C THR A 122 -4.05 10.79 5.01
N ALA A 123 -3.05 9.94 4.76
CA ALA A 123 -1.66 10.36 4.65
C ALA A 123 -0.84 9.43 3.76
N ILE A 124 0.20 9.98 3.14
CA ILE A 124 1.26 9.22 2.49
C ILE A 124 2.60 9.83 2.88
N ARG A 125 3.53 9.00 3.33
CA ARG A 125 4.86 9.43 3.79
C ARG A 125 5.93 8.58 3.13
N ASP A 126 7.05 9.19 2.76
CA ASP A 126 8.22 8.45 2.29
C ASP A 126 8.91 7.79 3.50
N ALA A 127 9.03 6.46 3.48
CA ALA A 127 9.66 5.69 4.55
C ALA A 127 11.18 5.84 4.57
N SER A 128 11.78 6.40 3.50
CA SER A 128 13.21 6.71 3.47
C SER A 128 13.60 7.93 4.32
N GLY A 129 12.61 8.61 4.93
CA GLY A 129 12.82 9.73 5.85
C GLY A 129 13.28 9.36 7.26
N SER A 130 13.56 8.09 7.57
CA SER A 130 14.31 7.78 8.80
C SER A 130 15.68 8.45 8.70
N PRO A 131 16.05 9.41 9.56
CA PRO A 131 17.41 9.90 9.58
C PRO A 131 18.31 8.70 9.87
N SER A 132 19.10 8.29 8.90
CA SER A 132 20.30 7.50 9.16
C SER A 132 21.17 8.37 10.05
N THR A 133 21.06 8.21 11.38
CA THR A 133 21.96 8.83 12.35
C THR A 133 23.38 8.50 11.88
N PRO A 134 24.21 9.49 11.52
CA PRO A 134 25.62 9.24 11.29
C PRO A 134 26.20 8.79 12.63
N ARG A 135 26.50 7.50 12.78
CA ARG A 135 27.31 7.03 13.89
C ARG A 135 28.73 7.47 13.58
N SER A 136 29.13 8.58 14.18
CA SER A 136 30.54 9.00 14.30
C SER A 136 31.21 8.24 15.42
#